data_AF-A0A7J7QKC7-F1
#
_entry.id   AF-A0A7J7QKC7-F1
#
_cell.length_a   1.000
_cell.length_b   1.000
_cell.length_c   1.000
_cell.angle_alpha   90.00
_cell.angle_beta   90.00
_cell.angle_gamma   90.00
#
_symmetry.space_group_name_H-M   'P 1'
#
loop_
_entity.id
_entity.type
_entity.pdbx_description
1 polymer ?
#
loop_
_entity_poly.entity_id
_entity_poly.type
_entity_poly.pdbx_seq_one_letter_code
_entity_poly.pdbx_strand_id
1 'polypeptide(L)'
;MVPLKAAAGPAAAEYAVGDVVRYRQRDGKLCLAKVVQVDRSIQPWGYGVELEGNPDIRFTEGNRLLPQHLSSDCLQQAVVITGDMSIRQLRDATTSLGADCSWCLERGELVSVYKRAKQVCSSGSCRSRLSELCTRQLPCGHFCCGVRGTSPCLPCFQEGCNSQARLEGDGNCCFCFEPLPSAAVIALDCEAGHFVHLACAWKCLQVGCPGPALTFDFLFCPLCGSGKEGRCGNIQVMTAQPHLQHSQLQAALDRPLSMRQQVVQLAKQRLKLEGAAKQDEQLQPGGKFDGRPVDWALSKYVFFECSKCRLPYYGGARQCGAAAPAAAGNAPAAYDATELVCGGCSAQAAGNNCPMHGTEFVAWKCKYCCNVASWYCWGATHMCSRCHDNPSQRYGHRCPGPGRCLLAVPHPPPGKSACLGCEACRHQDG
;
A
#
# COMPACT_ATOMS: atom_id res chain seq x y z
N MET A 1 19.20 29.64 -24.39
CA MET A 1 19.35 28.74 -23.24
C MET A 1 20.01 29.51 -22.12
N VAL A 2 19.24 29.90 -21.10
CA VAL A 2 19.75 30.57 -19.90
C VAL A 2 20.11 29.48 -18.89
N PRO A 3 21.34 29.43 -18.34
CA PRO A 3 21.67 28.43 -17.33
C PRO A 3 21.05 28.84 -15.98
N LEU A 4 20.15 27.99 -15.47
CA LEU A 4 19.64 28.07 -14.10
C LEU A 4 20.75 27.66 -13.13
N LYS A 5 21.12 28.60 -12.25
CA LYS A 5 22.06 28.43 -11.15
C LYS A 5 21.60 27.31 -10.19
N ALA A 6 22.56 26.49 -9.77
CA ALA A 6 22.39 25.52 -8.69
C ALA A 6 21.96 26.21 -7.39
N ALA A 7 20.91 25.70 -6.75
CA ALA A 7 20.49 26.15 -5.42
C ALA A 7 21.41 25.53 -4.35
N ALA A 8 21.98 26.39 -3.50
CA ALA A 8 22.83 26.02 -2.39
C ALA A 8 22.04 25.27 -1.29
N GLY A 9 22.69 24.29 -0.63
CA GLY A 9 22.14 23.60 0.54
C GLY A 9 21.88 24.54 1.74
N PRO A 10 21.17 24.08 2.79
CA PRO A 10 20.81 24.96 3.90
C PRO A 10 22.08 25.44 4.62
N ALA A 11 22.30 26.75 4.57
CA ALA A 11 23.42 27.41 5.22
C ALA A 11 23.38 27.16 6.74
N ALA A 12 24.53 26.81 7.32
CA ALA A 12 24.72 26.95 8.77
C ALA A 12 24.32 28.38 9.16
N ALA A 13 23.60 28.56 10.27
CA ALA A 13 23.18 29.88 10.72
C ALA A 13 24.40 30.84 10.71
N GLU A 14 24.32 31.88 9.88
CA GLU A 14 25.41 32.84 9.73
C GLU A 14 25.36 33.81 10.91
N TYR A 15 26.41 33.82 11.73
CA TYR A 15 26.52 34.73 12.87
C TYR A 15 27.31 35.99 12.50
N ALA A 16 26.94 37.13 13.06
CA ALA A 16 27.61 38.41 12.87
C ALA A 16 28.47 38.78 14.09
N VAL A 17 29.46 39.64 13.87
CA VAL A 17 30.20 40.27 14.98
C VAL A 17 29.21 41.05 15.85
N GLY A 18 29.20 40.76 17.15
CA GLY A 18 28.26 41.31 18.12
C GLY A 18 27.23 40.30 18.63
N ASP A 19 26.99 39.21 17.91
CA ASP A 19 26.01 38.20 18.31
C ASP A 19 26.40 37.50 19.61
N VAL A 20 25.42 37.38 20.51
CA VAL A 20 25.54 36.53 21.71
C VAL A 20 25.04 35.14 21.35
N VAL A 21 25.90 34.15 21.53
CA VAL A 21 25.68 32.77 21.13
C VAL A 21 26.01 31.82 22.29
N ARG A 22 25.48 30.60 22.22
CA ARG A 22 26.00 29.51 23.07
C ARG A 22 27.10 28.78 22.33
N TYR A 23 28.32 28.90 22.85
CA TYR A 23 29.49 28.22 22.34
C TYR A 23 29.63 26.84 22.95
N ARG A 24 29.73 25.81 22.11
CA ARG A 24 29.98 24.42 22.50
C ARG A 24 31.49 24.18 22.65
N GLN A 25 31.95 24.08 23.90
CA GLN A 25 33.33 23.78 24.24
C GLN A 25 33.72 22.34 23.83
N ARG A 26 35.02 22.03 23.90
CA ARG A 26 35.57 20.70 23.54
C ARG A 26 35.03 19.58 24.43
N ASP A 27 34.74 19.88 25.69
CA ASP A 27 34.15 18.95 26.67
C ASP A 27 32.62 18.81 26.52
N GLY A 28 32.02 19.49 25.54
CA GLY A 28 30.59 19.45 25.27
C GLY A 28 29.75 20.41 26.11
N LYS A 29 30.34 21.15 27.05
CA LYS A 29 29.61 22.17 27.81
C LYS A 29 29.27 23.36 26.92
N LEU A 30 28.10 23.94 27.18
CA LEU A 30 27.66 25.19 26.55
C LEU A 30 27.96 26.35 27.49
N CYS A 31 28.64 27.37 26.99
CA CYS A 31 28.81 28.64 27.69
C CYS A 31 28.37 29.80 26.80
N LEU A 32 28.00 30.91 27.42
CA LEU A 32 27.71 32.13 26.69
C LEU A 32 29.01 32.71 26.12
N ALA A 33 28.95 33.11 24.86
CA ALA A 33 30.05 33.73 24.16
C ALA A 33 29.53 34.81 23.23
N LYS A 34 30.38 35.81 22.94
CA LYS A 34 30.11 36.87 21.99
C LYS A 34 30.98 36.67 20.75
N VAL A 35 30.40 36.76 19.57
CA VAL A 35 31.16 36.74 18.32
C VAL A 35 31.88 38.09 18.17
N VAL A 36 33.21 38.06 18.13
CA VAL A 36 34.05 39.27 18.03
C VAL A 36 34.75 39.37 16.68
N GLN A 37 34.89 38.25 15.97
CA GLN A 37 35.52 38.21 14.65
C GLN A 37 34.86 37.15 13.77
N VAL A 38 34.76 37.41 12.47
CA VAL A 38 34.30 36.43 11.46
C VAL A 38 35.31 36.40 10.33
N ASP A 39 35.92 35.24 10.10
CA ASP A 39 36.83 34.98 8.98
C ASP A 39 36.07 34.29 7.85
N ARG A 40 35.75 35.07 6.81
CA ARG A 40 35.06 34.59 5.60
C ARG A 40 36.01 34.09 4.51
N SER A 41 37.33 34.15 4.74
CA SER A 41 38.33 33.69 3.77
C SER A 41 38.48 32.16 3.73
N ILE A 42 37.98 31.47 4.76
CA ILE A 42 38.00 30.01 4.89
C ILE A 42 36.57 29.43 4.81
N GLN A 43 36.42 28.19 4.34
CA GLN A 43 35.13 27.48 4.28
C GLN A 43 35.22 26.13 5.02
N PRO A 44 34.33 25.86 6.00
CA PRO A 44 33.30 26.76 6.54
C PRO A 44 33.91 27.99 7.22
N TRP A 45 33.17 29.11 7.27
CA TRP A 45 33.65 30.36 7.89
C TRP A 45 34.13 30.15 9.33
N GLY A 46 35.21 30.84 9.67
CA GLY A 46 35.76 30.90 11.03
C GLY A 46 35.10 32.00 11.85
N TYR A 47 34.94 31.77 13.14
CA TYR A 47 34.36 32.71 14.10
C TYR A 47 35.31 32.83 15.29
N GLY A 48 35.78 34.04 15.58
CA GLY A 48 36.42 34.38 16.85
C GLY A 48 35.35 34.70 17.87
N VAL A 49 35.32 33.95 18.98
CA VAL A 49 34.38 34.15 20.07
C VAL A 49 35.10 34.46 21.38
N GLU A 50 34.55 35.41 22.13
CA GLU A 50 34.98 35.80 23.46
C GLU A 50 34.01 35.22 24.49
N LEU A 51 34.53 34.57 25.54
CA LEU A 51 33.69 33.95 26.56
C LEU A 51 33.27 34.97 27.61
N GLU A 52 32.06 34.83 28.14
CA GLU A 52 31.63 35.67 29.25
C GLU A 52 32.53 35.45 30.47
N GLY A 53 33.27 36.49 30.88
CA GLY A 53 34.24 36.44 31.97
C GLY A 53 35.66 35.99 31.59
N ASN A 54 35.96 35.73 30.32
CA ASN A 54 37.32 35.50 29.84
C ASN A 54 37.59 36.23 28.50
N PRO A 55 38.50 37.21 28.46
CA PRO A 55 38.78 38.03 27.28
C PRO A 55 39.57 37.31 26.17
N ASP A 56 39.99 36.06 26.38
CA ASP A 56 40.71 35.29 25.36
C ASP A 56 39.80 34.95 24.17
N ILE A 57 40.17 35.43 22.99
CA ILE A 57 39.48 35.13 21.73
C ILE A 57 39.79 33.68 21.32
N ARG A 58 38.74 32.89 21.14
CA ARG A 58 38.84 31.50 20.64
C ARG A 58 38.27 31.40 19.23
N PHE A 59 39.04 30.84 18.32
CA PHE A 59 38.57 30.56 16.96
C PHE A 59 37.82 29.22 16.89
N THR A 60 36.66 29.23 16.25
CA THR A 60 35.76 28.08 16.08
C THR A 60 34.98 28.16 14.78
N GLU A 61 34.36 27.07 14.36
CA GLU A 61 33.43 27.03 13.23
C GLU A 61 31.99 27.32 13.69
N GLY A 62 31.12 27.72 12.75
CA GLY A 62 29.72 28.05 13.01
C GLY A 62 28.89 26.90 13.59
N ASN A 63 29.25 25.64 13.32
CA ASN A 63 28.60 24.44 13.86
C ASN A 63 28.75 24.26 15.39
N ARG A 64 29.57 25.10 16.05
CA ARG A 64 29.74 25.15 17.50
C ARG A 64 29.02 26.33 18.15
N LEU A 65 28.42 27.20 17.34
CA LEU A 65 27.64 28.34 17.79
C LEU A 65 26.16 27.97 17.68
N LEU A 66 25.41 28.22 18.74
CA LEU A 66 23.98 27.98 18.82
C LEU A 66 23.27 29.29 19.18
N PRO A 67 22.05 29.53 18.68
CA PRO A 67 21.28 30.72 19.07
C PRO A 67 21.06 30.80 20.59
N GLN A 68 21.13 32.02 21.15
CA GLN A 68 20.99 32.28 22.58
C GLN A 68 19.66 31.75 23.18
N HIS A 69 18.59 31.76 22.38
CA HIS A 69 17.22 31.45 22.81
C HIS A 69 16.90 29.95 22.92
N LEU A 70 17.83 29.05 22.59
CA LEU A 70 17.65 27.62 22.86
C LEU A 70 17.64 27.40 24.38
N SER A 71 16.50 27.06 24.95
CA SER A 71 16.40 26.70 26.37
C SER A 71 17.28 25.47 26.66
N SER A 72 17.88 25.43 27.85
CA SER A 72 18.69 24.31 28.34
C SER A 72 17.94 22.97 28.30
N ASP A 73 16.61 23.02 28.37
CA ASP A 73 15.74 21.85 28.39
C ASP A 73 15.51 21.23 27.00
N CYS A 74 15.66 22.00 25.91
CA CYS A 74 15.58 21.47 24.54
C CYS A 74 16.89 20.81 24.06
N LEU A 75 17.97 20.84 24.86
CA LEU A 75 19.28 20.26 24.53
C LEU A 75 19.78 19.24 25.56
N GLN A 76 19.03 19.02 26.65
CA GLN A 76 19.34 18.02 27.67
C GLN A 76 18.60 16.71 27.42
N GLN A 77 19.01 15.99 26.38
CA GLN A 77 18.95 14.53 26.41
C GLN A 77 20.35 13.97 26.12
N ALA A 78 20.98 13.54 27.21
CA ALA A 78 22.14 12.67 27.32
C ALA A 78 23.30 12.94 26.33
N VAL A 79 24.33 13.63 26.83
CA VAL A 79 25.70 13.45 26.38
C VAL A 79 26.10 11.99 26.64
N VAL A 80 25.80 11.10 25.71
CA VAL A 80 26.60 9.89 25.53
C VAL A 80 27.87 10.35 24.84
N ILE A 81 29.00 10.22 25.53
CA ILE A 81 30.33 10.58 25.06
C ILE A 81 30.61 9.80 23.77
N THR A 82 30.39 10.44 22.62
CA THR A 82 30.95 10.01 21.33
C THR A 82 32.27 10.74 21.06
N GLY A 83 32.80 11.50 22.03
CA GLY A 83 33.99 12.33 21.90
C GLY A 83 35.22 11.52 21.48
N ASP A 84 35.39 10.33 22.06
CA ASP A 84 36.61 9.52 21.91
C ASP A 84 36.51 8.43 20.84
N MET A 85 35.31 8.18 20.30
CA MET A 85 35.12 7.14 19.28
C MET A 85 35.62 7.62 17.93
N SER A 86 36.51 6.85 17.29
CA SER A 86 36.85 7.03 15.88
C SER A 86 35.60 6.86 14.99
N ILE A 87 35.65 7.38 13.75
CA ILE A 87 34.54 7.23 12.78
C ILE A 87 34.19 5.75 12.58
N ARG A 88 35.21 4.88 12.51
CA ARG A 88 35.03 3.44 12.37
C ARG A 88 34.28 2.83 13.55
N GLN A 89 34.74 3.10 14.77
CA GLN A 89 34.05 2.62 15.99
C GLN A 89 32.61 3.11 16.07
N LEU A 90 32.35 4.35 15.63
CA LEU A 90 31.00 4.91 15.64
C LEU A 90 30.09 4.23 14.60
N ARG A 91 30.60 3.91 13.39
CA ARG A 91 29.88 3.12 12.38
C ARG A 91 29.59 1.71 12.87
N ASP A 92 30.58 1.05 13.45
CA ASP A 92 30.45 -0.32 13.97
C ASP A 92 29.41 -0.36 15.10
N ALA A 93 29.46 0.60 16.03
CA ALA A 93 28.49 0.71 17.12
C ALA A 93 27.07 1.10 16.64
N THR A 94 26.96 1.90 15.59
CA THR A 94 25.65 2.25 15.01
C THR A 94 25.02 1.05 14.30
N THR A 95 25.84 0.31 13.55
CA THR A 95 25.43 -0.90 12.82
C THR A 95 25.03 -2.01 13.78
N SER A 96 25.75 -2.18 14.90
CA SER A 96 25.40 -3.18 15.93
C SER A 96 24.08 -2.87 16.64
N LEU A 97 23.63 -1.62 16.65
CA LEU A 97 22.31 -1.22 17.13
C LEU A 97 21.19 -1.41 16.08
N GLY A 98 21.54 -1.82 14.86
CA GLY A 98 20.60 -2.08 13.76
C GLY A 98 20.25 -0.84 12.92
N ALA A 99 20.90 0.30 13.14
CA ALA A 99 20.64 1.53 12.39
C ALA A 99 21.53 1.65 11.15
N ASP A 100 20.96 2.12 10.04
CA ASP A 100 21.73 2.42 8.84
C ASP A 100 22.50 3.72 8.99
N CYS A 101 23.80 3.70 8.73
CA CYS A 101 24.64 4.89 8.65
C CYS A 101 25.49 4.94 7.38
N SER A 102 25.17 4.09 6.39
CA SER A 102 25.91 3.99 5.13
C SER A 102 25.89 5.29 4.31
N TRP A 103 24.88 6.12 4.49
CA TRP A 103 24.71 7.40 3.81
C TRP A 103 25.37 8.58 4.54
N CYS A 104 25.85 8.42 5.78
CA CYS A 104 26.46 9.50 6.53
C CYS A 104 27.82 9.86 5.93
N LEU A 105 27.95 11.09 5.46
CA LEU A 105 29.18 11.66 4.90
C LEU A 105 29.98 12.38 5.99
N GLU A 106 29.29 13.03 6.91
CA GLU A 106 29.92 13.79 7.99
C GLU A 106 29.83 13.07 9.34
N ARG A 107 30.83 13.32 10.21
CA ARG A 107 30.83 12.78 11.58
C ARG A 107 29.59 13.24 12.36
N GLY A 108 29.10 14.45 12.10
CA GLY A 108 27.90 14.99 12.75
C GLY A 108 26.66 14.13 12.50
N GLU A 109 26.40 13.78 11.23
CA GLU A 109 25.29 12.91 10.83
C GLU A 109 25.38 11.54 11.51
N LEU A 110 26.59 10.95 11.50
CA LEU A 110 26.84 9.65 12.11
C LEU A 110 26.57 9.67 13.63
N VAL A 111 26.98 10.74 14.32
CA VAL A 111 26.68 10.94 15.75
C VAL A 111 25.18 11.08 15.97
N SER A 112 24.45 11.82 15.12
CA SER A 112 23.00 11.96 15.22
C SER A 112 22.29 10.61 15.07
N VAL A 113 22.66 9.80 14.06
CA VAL A 113 22.10 8.46 13.85
C VAL A 113 22.40 7.56 15.05
N TYR A 114 23.65 7.54 15.53
CA TYR A 114 24.04 6.76 16.70
C TYR A 114 23.21 7.12 17.94
N LYS A 115 23.03 8.41 18.21
CA LYS A 115 22.23 8.90 19.34
C LYS A 115 20.78 8.43 19.24
N ARG A 116 20.16 8.55 18.06
CA ARG A 116 18.81 8.04 17.83
C ARG A 116 18.73 6.53 18.06
N ALA A 117 19.68 5.77 17.53
CA ALA A 117 19.73 4.32 17.69
C ALA A 117 19.91 3.90 19.17
N LYS A 118 20.67 4.68 19.95
CA LYS A 118 20.85 4.47 21.40
C LYS A 118 19.60 4.72 22.22
N GLN A 119 18.72 5.62 21.80
CA GLN A 119 17.44 5.90 22.48
C GLN A 119 16.42 4.77 22.29
N VAL A 120 16.57 3.94 21.26
CA VAL A 120 15.71 2.79 21.03
C VAL A 120 16.01 1.69 22.05
N CYS A 121 14.96 1.07 22.60
CA CYS A 121 15.05 0.01 23.59
C CYS A 121 15.75 -1.25 23.05
N SER A 122 16.29 -2.11 23.91
CA SER A 122 16.99 -3.34 23.51
C SER A 122 16.07 -4.49 23.08
N SER A 123 14.74 -4.31 23.12
CA SER A 123 13.81 -5.37 22.70
C SER A 123 13.94 -5.67 21.21
N GLY A 124 13.75 -6.94 20.83
CA GLY A 124 13.83 -7.36 19.44
C GLY A 124 12.85 -6.60 18.52
N SER A 125 11.63 -6.29 19.01
CA SER A 125 10.63 -5.54 18.26
C SER A 125 11.04 -4.07 18.03
N CYS A 126 11.57 -3.39 19.05
CA CYS A 126 12.15 -2.05 18.95
C CYS A 126 13.27 -2.02 17.89
N ARG A 127 14.20 -2.99 17.96
CA ARG A 127 15.37 -3.08 17.08
C ARG A 127 15.00 -3.41 15.63
N SER A 128 14.02 -4.30 15.43
CA SER A 128 13.51 -4.63 14.10
C SER A 128 12.92 -3.38 13.42
N ARG A 129 12.05 -2.62 14.13
CA ARG A 129 11.47 -1.38 13.59
C ARG A 129 12.54 -0.34 13.25
N LEU A 130 13.57 -0.19 14.09
CA LEU A 130 14.68 0.71 13.81
C LEU A 130 15.42 0.35 12.51
N SER A 131 15.58 -0.94 12.23
CA SER A 131 16.28 -1.40 11.02
C SER A 131 15.54 -1.11 9.71
N GLU A 132 14.22 -0.94 9.79
CA GLU A 132 13.34 -0.58 8.66
C GLU A 132 13.22 0.93 8.46
N LEU A 133 13.55 1.74 9.48
CA LEU A 133 13.38 3.18 9.44
C LEU A 133 14.50 3.88 8.68
N CYS A 134 14.12 4.95 7.98
CA CYS A 134 15.06 5.91 7.44
C CYS A 134 15.75 6.63 8.61
N THR A 135 17.08 6.59 8.62
CA THR A 135 17.90 7.24 9.65
C THR A 135 18.30 8.66 9.28
N ARG A 136 17.92 9.15 8.10
CA ARG A 136 18.25 10.50 7.62
C ARG A 136 17.60 11.58 8.47
N GLN A 137 18.35 12.64 8.72
CA GLN A 137 17.85 13.87 9.34
C GLN A 137 17.37 14.81 8.23
N LEU A 138 16.16 15.34 8.38
CA LEU A 138 15.55 16.29 7.46
C LEU A 138 16.14 17.70 7.69
N PRO A 139 16.02 18.63 6.73
CA PRO A 139 16.52 20.01 6.88
C PRO A 139 15.99 20.75 8.11
N CYS A 140 14.81 20.37 8.62
CA CYS A 140 14.24 20.93 9.85
C CYS A 140 14.87 20.39 11.15
N GLY A 141 15.84 19.48 11.06
CA GLY A 141 16.51 18.87 12.22
C GLY A 141 15.80 17.64 12.79
N HIS A 142 14.58 17.32 12.35
CA HIS A 142 13.90 16.07 12.74
C HIS A 142 14.33 14.90 11.88
N PHE A 143 14.14 13.69 12.38
CA PHE A 143 14.43 12.50 11.59
C PHE A 143 13.28 12.12 10.66
N CYS A 144 13.64 11.60 9.49
CA CYS A 144 12.71 10.96 8.57
C CYS A 144 12.04 9.75 9.26
N CYS A 145 10.74 9.58 9.03
CA CYS A 145 9.98 8.39 9.43
C CYS A 145 9.71 7.44 8.24
N GLY A 146 10.27 7.75 7.07
CA GLY A 146 10.17 6.89 5.89
C GLY A 146 10.90 5.57 6.06
N VAL A 147 10.88 4.74 5.01
CA VAL A 147 11.57 3.45 5.00
C VAL A 147 13.07 3.62 4.70
N ARG A 148 13.89 2.74 5.24
CA ARG A 148 15.33 2.67 4.95
C ARG A 148 15.55 2.49 3.44
N GLY A 149 16.50 3.25 2.90
CA GLY A 149 16.90 3.14 1.50
C GLY A 149 15.90 3.72 0.49
N THR A 150 14.77 4.29 0.93
CA THR A 150 13.85 4.99 0.01
C THR A 150 14.25 6.45 -0.15
N SER A 151 14.11 6.94 -1.39
CA SER A 151 14.33 8.33 -1.76
C SER A 151 13.23 8.79 -2.73
N PRO A 152 12.76 10.05 -2.64
CA PRO A 152 13.16 11.08 -1.67
C PRO A 152 12.68 10.75 -0.24
N CYS A 153 13.29 11.41 0.76
CA CYS A 153 12.78 11.30 2.14
C CYS A 153 11.38 11.89 2.24
N LEU A 154 10.58 11.32 3.15
CA LEU A 154 9.25 11.84 3.45
C LEU A 154 9.32 13.20 4.16
N PRO A 155 8.25 14.01 4.09
CA PRO A 155 8.14 15.25 4.85
C PRO A 155 8.22 15.01 6.36
N CYS A 156 8.43 16.08 7.13
CA CYS A 156 8.44 16.00 8.58
C CYS A 156 7.01 15.86 9.13
N PHE A 157 6.80 14.89 10.01
CA PHE A 157 5.52 14.62 10.68
C PHE A 157 5.47 15.14 12.13
N GLN A 158 6.49 15.88 12.57
CA GLN A 158 6.50 16.44 13.92
C GLN A 158 5.51 17.61 14.02
N GLU A 159 4.66 17.60 15.05
CA GLU A 159 3.73 18.69 15.33
C GLU A 159 4.47 20.03 15.50
N GLY A 160 3.90 21.10 14.94
CA GLY A 160 4.48 22.46 15.02
C GLY A 160 5.70 22.70 14.12
N CYS A 161 6.10 21.75 13.28
CA CYS A 161 7.21 21.95 12.35
C CYS A 161 6.76 22.66 11.06
N ASN A 162 7.35 23.82 10.74
CA ASN A 162 7.05 24.59 9.51
C ASN A 162 7.38 23.86 8.19
N SER A 163 8.07 22.72 8.24
CA SER A 163 8.40 21.89 7.06
C SER A 163 7.38 20.77 6.80
N GLN A 164 6.25 20.78 7.49
CA GLN A 164 5.16 19.83 7.27
C GLN A 164 4.68 19.91 5.81
N ALA A 165 4.61 18.75 5.14
CA ALA A 165 3.62 18.62 4.08
C ALA A 165 2.24 18.78 4.74
N ARG A 166 1.28 19.38 4.06
CA ARG A 166 -0.10 19.41 4.56
C ARG A 166 -0.58 17.97 4.72
N LEU A 167 -0.50 17.44 5.93
CA LEU A 167 -1.11 16.17 6.28
C LEU A 167 -2.61 16.45 6.32
N GLU A 168 -3.33 15.91 5.35
CA GLU A 168 -4.78 15.85 5.44
C GLU A 168 -5.12 14.79 6.50
N GLY A 169 -5.73 15.20 7.61
CA GLY A 169 -6.15 14.31 8.69
C GLY A 169 -5.48 14.58 10.05
N ASP A 170 -5.59 13.60 10.94
CA ASP A 170 -5.14 13.65 12.34
C ASP A 170 -3.70 13.17 12.57
N GLY A 171 -2.97 12.83 11.49
CA GLY A 171 -1.60 12.34 11.56
C GLY A 171 -1.48 10.85 11.94
N ASN A 172 -2.59 10.10 11.96
CA ASN A 172 -2.62 8.68 12.26
C ASN A 172 -2.71 7.81 11.00
N CYS A 173 -2.21 6.59 11.10
CA CYS A 173 -2.32 5.59 10.03
C CYS A 173 -3.75 5.06 9.94
N CYS A 174 -4.38 5.12 8.76
CA CYS A 174 -5.77 4.71 8.58
C CYS A 174 -6.05 3.20 8.76
N PHE A 175 -5.00 2.37 8.87
CA PHE A 175 -5.15 0.92 9.05
C PHE A 175 -5.07 0.46 10.50
N CYS A 176 -4.23 1.10 11.32
CA CYS A 176 -4.01 0.72 12.72
C CYS A 176 -4.37 1.82 13.72
N PHE A 177 -4.68 3.03 13.24
CA PHE A 177 -5.02 4.22 14.03
C PHE A 177 -3.90 4.73 14.96
N GLU A 178 -2.68 4.22 14.80
CA GLU A 178 -1.49 4.72 15.52
C GLU A 178 -0.86 5.91 14.80
N PRO A 179 -0.17 6.82 15.52
CA PRO A 179 0.53 7.94 14.91
C PRO A 179 1.50 7.50 13.82
N LEU A 180 1.52 8.22 12.70
CA LEU A 180 2.42 7.93 11.58
C LEU A 180 3.90 7.85 12.02
N PRO A 181 4.43 8.74 12.89
CA PRO A 181 5.83 8.67 13.34
C PRO A 181 6.21 7.41 14.16
N SER A 182 5.25 6.60 14.60
CA SER A 182 5.49 5.44 15.47
C SER A 182 6.13 4.22 14.77
N ALA A 183 6.13 4.20 13.43
CA ALA A 183 6.71 3.14 12.62
C ALA A 183 7.15 3.66 11.23
N ALA A 184 7.74 2.80 10.39
CA ALA A 184 8.15 3.18 9.04
C ALA A 184 6.94 3.50 8.16
N VAL A 185 6.94 4.70 7.57
CA VAL A 185 5.86 5.26 6.77
C VAL A 185 6.20 5.17 5.28
N ILE A 186 5.18 4.96 4.45
CA ILE A 186 5.24 5.11 3.00
C ILE A 186 4.17 6.11 2.54
N ALA A 187 4.48 6.82 1.47
CA ALA A 187 3.48 7.58 0.72
C ALA A 187 2.78 6.63 -0.27
N LEU A 188 1.46 6.75 -0.36
CA LEU A 188 0.65 6.05 -1.34
C LEU A 188 0.63 6.84 -2.65
N ASP A 189 0.63 6.12 -3.76
CA ASP A 189 0.59 6.66 -5.12
C ASP A 189 -0.85 7.05 -5.51
N CYS A 190 -1.40 7.98 -4.73
CA CYS A 190 -2.69 8.59 -4.96
C CYS A 190 -2.51 10.10 -5.15
N GLU A 191 -3.45 10.77 -5.82
CA GLU A 191 -3.33 12.20 -6.13
C GLU A 191 -3.11 13.08 -4.87
N ALA A 192 -3.69 12.68 -3.73
CA ALA A 192 -3.54 13.37 -2.45
C ALA A 192 -2.24 13.01 -1.69
N GLY A 193 -1.51 11.97 -2.10
CA GLY A 193 -0.26 11.55 -1.46
C GLY A 193 -0.41 11.06 -0.01
N HIS A 194 -1.50 10.35 0.32
CA HIS A 194 -1.76 9.86 1.67
C HIS A 194 -0.66 8.93 2.21
N PHE A 195 -0.51 8.90 3.53
CA PHE A 195 0.55 8.16 4.21
C PHE A 195 0.00 7.02 5.06
N VAL A 196 0.71 5.89 5.08
CA VAL A 196 0.40 4.73 5.93
C VAL A 196 1.67 4.05 6.40
N HIS A 197 1.61 3.26 7.46
CA HIS A 197 2.75 2.42 7.84
C HIS A 197 2.99 1.32 6.81
N LEU A 198 4.27 1.07 6.50
CA LEU A 198 4.70 0.00 5.59
C LEU A 198 4.14 -1.37 6.02
N ALA A 199 4.28 -1.70 7.31
CA ALA A 199 3.81 -2.97 7.85
C ALA A 199 2.28 -3.13 7.74
N CYS A 200 1.53 -2.04 7.87
CA CYS A 200 0.08 -2.05 7.71
C CYS A 200 -0.33 -2.27 6.25
N ALA A 201 0.31 -1.57 5.31
CA ALA A 201 0.09 -1.78 3.89
C ALA A 201 0.42 -3.21 3.47
N TRP A 202 1.55 -3.75 3.94
CA TRP A 202 1.93 -5.13 3.69
C TRP A 202 0.91 -6.13 4.26
N LYS A 203 0.44 -5.92 5.49
CA LYS A 203 -0.59 -6.76 6.09
C LYS A 203 -1.92 -6.70 5.33
N CYS A 204 -2.31 -5.53 4.83
CA CYS A 204 -3.48 -5.36 3.98
C CYS A 204 -3.37 -6.20 2.70
N LEU A 205 -2.21 -6.16 2.03
CA LEU A 205 -1.95 -6.98 0.83
C LEU A 205 -1.96 -8.49 1.12
N GLN A 206 -1.46 -8.90 2.28
CA GLN A 206 -1.51 -10.31 2.69
C GLN A 206 -2.92 -10.84 2.95
N VAL A 207 -3.76 -10.02 3.59
CA VAL A 207 -5.17 -10.38 3.86
C VAL A 207 -5.94 -10.45 2.55
N GLY A 208 -5.73 -9.48 1.65
CA GLY A 208 -6.34 -9.47 0.33
C GLY A 208 -7.86 -9.33 0.37
N CYS A 209 -8.56 -10.21 -0.34
CA CYS A 209 -10.02 -10.15 -0.48
C CYS A 209 -10.72 -10.54 0.84
N PRO A 210 -11.72 -9.76 1.30
CA PRO A 210 -12.47 -10.07 2.51
C PRO A 210 -13.49 -11.20 2.31
N GLY A 211 -13.45 -11.97 1.22
CA GLY A 211 -14.46 -12.99 0.94
C GLY A 211 -14.05 -13.90 -0.23
N PRO A 212 -14.91 -14.86 -0.63
CA PRO A 212 -14.59 -15.79 -1.72
C PRO A 212 -14.49 -15.09 -3.07
N ALA A 213 -15.34 -14.08 -3.30
CA ALA A 213 -15.34 -13.30 -4.52
C ALA A 213 -14.09 -12.42 -4.61
N LEU A 214 -13.41 -12.49 -5.76
CA LEU A 214 -12.25 -11.65 -6.04
C LEU A 214 -12.66 -10.17 -6.09
N THR A 215 -11.97 -9.38 -5.28
CA THR A 215 -12.05 -7.91 -5.21
C THR A 215 -10.64 -7.35 -5.17
N PHE A 216 -10.47 -6.06 -5.47
CA PHE A 216 -9.13 -5.45 -5.53
C PHE A 216 -9.08 -4.09 -4.84
N ASP A 217 -10.11 -3.76 -4.03
CA ASP A 217 -10.21 -2.50 -3.30
C ASP A 217 -9.04 -2.33 -2.30
N PHE A 218 -8.50 -3.42 -1.78
CA PHE A 218 -7.34 -3.43 -0.88
C PHE A 218 -6.04 -2.91 -1.53
N LEU A 219 -6.01 -2.73 -2.86
CA LEU A 219 -4.90 -2.12 -3.58
C LEU A 219 -4.94 -0.59 -3.59
N PHE A 220 -6.02 0.00 -3.07
CA PHE A 220 -6.28 1.43 -3.13
C PHE A 220 -6.28 2.06 -1.74
N CYS A 221 -5.91 3.33 -1.71
CA CYS A 221 -5.91 4.14 -0.48
C CYS A 221 -7.34 4.26 0.06
N PRO A 222 -7.61 3.83 1.31
CA PRO A 222 -8.95 3.97 1.91
C PRO A 222 -9.41 5.42 2.07
N LEU A 223 -8.47 6.36 2.11
CA LEU A 223 -8.73 7.79 2.30
C LEU A 223 -9.09 8.51 0.98
N CYS A 224 -8.82 7.91 -0.18
CA CYS A 224 -9.11 8.53 -1.47
C CYS A 224 -10.56 8.33 -1.90
N GLY A 225 -11.28 9.42 -2.19
CA GLY A 225 -12.66 9.41 -2.66
C GLY A 225 -13.26 10.81 -2.74
N SER A 226 -13.94 11.13 -3.83
CA SER A 226 -14.56 12.44 -4.07
C SER A 226 -15.86 12.61 -3.29
N GLY A 227 -15.80 13.22 -2.10
CA GLY A 227 -16.96 13.65 -1.32
C GLY A 227 -16.80 13.39 0.17
N LYS A 228 -17.61 14.06 1.01
CA LYS A 228 -17.58 14.04 2.49
C LYS A 228 -17.78 12.66 3.16
N GLU A 229 -17.65 11.58 2.42
CA GLU A 229 -17.74 10.19 2.86
C GLU A 229 -16.58 9.42 2.22
N GLY A 230 -15.39 9.50 2.84
CA GLY A 230 -14.13 8.96 2.36
C GLY A 230 -14.13 7.45 2.12
N ARG A 231 -14.56 7.06 0.92
CA ARG A 231 -14.23 5.80 0.24
C ARG A 231 -14.11 6.07 -1.25
N CYS A 232 -13.35 5.26 -1.95
CA CYS A 232 -13.05 5.26 -3.38
C CYS A 232 -14.29 5.19 -4.31
N GLY A 233 -15.31 6.03 -4.12
CA GLY A 233 -16.65 5.87 -4.69
C GLY A 233 -16.73 6.00 -6.21
N ASN A 234 -15.71 6.58 -6.83
CA ASN A 234 -15.62 6.74 -8.29
C ASN A 234 -14.34 6.15 -8.90
N ILE A 235 -13.48 5.50 -8.12
CA ILE A 235 -12.26 4.90 -8.65
C ILE A 235 -12.64 3.62 -9.40
N GLN A 236 -12.22 3.54 -10.65
CA GLN A 236 -12.34 2.34 -11.47
C GLN A 236 -11.30 1.32 -10.99
N VAL A 237 -11.52 0.65 -9.86
CA VAL A 237 -10.56 -0.23 -9.14
C VAL A 237 -9.82 -1.22 -10.08
N MET A 238 -10.45 -1.57 -11.19
CA MET A 238 -10.01 -2.61 -12.11
C MET A 238 -9.11 -2.08 -13.22
N THR A 239 -9.21 -0.81 -13.55
CA THR A 239 -8.47 -0.12 -14.63
C THR A 239 -7.58 0.99 -14.12
N ALA A 240 -7.89 1.58 -12.97
CA ALA A 240 -7.11 2.62 -12.32
C ALA A 240 -5.75 2.10 -11.83
N GLN A 241 -4.81 3.02 -11.66
CA GLN A 241 -3.52 2.74 -11.06
C GLN A 241 -3.68 2.44 -9.55
N PRO A 242 -3.23 1.27 -9.06
CA PRO A 242 -3.20 0.95 -7.64
C PRO A 242 -2.42 1.98 -6.83
N HIS A 243 -2.96 2.41 -5.68
CA HIS A 243 -2.30 3.41 -4.82
C HIS A 243 -1.22 2.80 -3.92
N LEU A 244 -1.26 1.49 -3.66
CA LEU A 244 -0.25 0.81 -2.84
C LEU A 244 1.05 0.51 -3.59
N GLN A 245 1.28 1.08 -4.78
CA GLN A 245 2.50 0.90 -5.54
C GLN A 245 3.70 1.52 -4.82
N HIS A 246 4.53 0.66 -4.24
CA HIS A 246 5.76 1.06 -3.56
C HIS A 246 6.83 -0.02 -3.74
N SER A 247 8.10 0.37 -3.88
CA SER A 247 9.22 -0.55 -4.14
C SER A 247 9.33 -1.66 -3.09
N GLN A 248 9.08 -1.33 -1.83
CA GLN A 248 9.09 -2.28 -0.70
C GLN A 248 7.88 -3.22 -0.67
N LEU A 249 6.87 -2.99 -1.50
CA LEU A 249 5.65 -3.82 -1.59
C LEU A 249 5.58 -4.64 -2.88
N GLN A 250 6.52 -4.47 -3.83
CA GLN A 250 6.53 -5.12 -5.15
C GLN A 250 6.23 -6.63 -5.07
N ALA A 251 7.00 -7.38 -4.27
CA ALA A 251 6.81 -8.83 -4.12
C ALA A 251 5.42 -9.22 -3.58
N ALA A 252 4.80 -8.38 -2.75
CA ALA A 252 3.45 -8.60 -2.24
C ALA A 252 2.37 -8.18 -3.26
N LEU A 253 2.69 -7.29 -4.20
CA LEU A 253 1.79 -6.79 -5.23
C LEU A 253 1.73 -7.70 -6.47
N ASP A 254 2.80 -8.42 -6.80
CA ASP A 254 2.90 -9.21 -8.03
C ASP A 254 1.69 -10.12 -8.29
N ARG A 255 1.32 -10.92 -7.28
CA ARG A 255 0.18 -11.85 -7.37
C ARG A 255 -1.16 -11.10 -7.50
N PRO A 256 -1.54 -10.18 -6.58
CA PRO A 256 -2.76 -9.38 -6.73
C PRO A 256 -2.88 -8.66 -8.07
N LEU A 257 -1.80 -8.07 -8.58
CA LEU A 257 -1.81 -7.35 -9.85
C LEU A 257 -1.99 -8.27 -11.04
N SER A 258 -1.30 -9.42 -11.05
CA SER A 258 -1.49 -10.45 -12.08
C SER A 258 -2.92 -11.00 -12.06
N MET A 259 -3.46 -11.30 -10.88
CA MET A 259 -4.84 -11.77 -10.71
C MET A 259 -5.84 -10.73 -11.21
N ARG A 260 -5.63 -9.44 -10.89
CA ARG A 260 -6.46 -8.33 -11.38
C ARG A 260 -6.48 -8.26 -12.90
N GLN A 261 -5.32 -8.34 -13.53
CA GLN A 261 -5.20 -8.34 -14.99
C GLN A 261 -5.95 -9.52 -15.63
N GLN A 262 -5.81 -10.72 -15.07
CA GLN A 262 -6.51 -11.91 -15.55
C GLN A 262 -8.03 -11.77 -15.43
N VAL A 263 -8.54 -11.27 -14.30
CA VAL A 263 -9.98 -11.00 -14.12
C VAL A 263 -10.48 -9.98 -15.13
N VAL A 264 -9.72 -8.92 -15.43
CA VAL A 264 -10.08 -7.94 -16.46
C VAL A 264 -10.18 -8.59 -17.84
N GLN A 265 -9.25 -9.49 -18.21
CA GLN A 265 -9.32 -10.20 -19.49
C GLN A 265 -10.52 -11.14 -19.55
N LEU A 266 -10.78 -11.91 -18.50
CA LEU A 266 -11.94 -12.81 -18.42
C LEU A 266 -13.26 -12.03 -18.50
N ALA A 267 -13.36 -10.88 -17.83
CA ALA A 267 -14.52 -10.01 -17.92
C ALA A 267 -14.76 -9.53 -19.36
N LYS A 268 -13.72 -9.01 -20.03
CA LYS A 268 -13.80 -8.60 -21.44
C LYS A 268 -14.20 -9.75 -22.36
N GLN A 269 -13.65 -10.94 -22.13
CA GLN A 269 -13.98 -12.12 -22.90
C GLN A 269 -15.44 -12.53 -22.71
N ARG A 270 -15.93 -12.51 -21.47
CA ARG A 270 -17.32 -12.84 -21.16
C ARG A 270 -18.30 -11.86 -21.81
N LEU A 271 -17.99 -10.56 -21.79
CA LEU A 271 -18.79 -9.54 -22.50
C LEU A 271 -18.90 -9.80 -23.99
N LYS A 272 -17.80 -10.22 -24.63
CA LYS A 272 -17.77 -10.55 -26.06
C LYS A 272 -18.64 -11.77 -26.35
N LEU A 273 -18.53 -12.82 -25.53
CA LEU A 273 -19.32 -14.04 -25.67
C LEU A 273 -20.82 -13.75 -25.54
N GLU A 274 -21.25 -12.98 -24.54
CA GLU A 274 -22.67 -12.67 -24.34
C GLU A 274 -23.23 -11.64 -25.34
N GLY A 275 -22.41 -11.04 -26.20
CA GLY A 275 -22.83 -9.92 -27.07
C GLY A 275 -23.28 -8.65 -26.31
N ALA A 276 -23.11 -8.64 -24.98
CA ALA A 276 -23.70 -7.66 -24.08
C ALA A 276 -23.19 -6.24 -24.33
N ALA A 277 -21.95 -6.09 -24.80
CA ALA A 277 -21.36 -4.79 -25.10
C ALA A 277 -22.11 -4.00 -26.19
N LYS A 278 -22.86 -4.68 -27.07
CA LYS A 278 -23.62 -4.05 -28.16
C LYS A 278 -25.09 -3.79 -27.80
N GLN A 279 -25.62 -4.48 -26.80
CA GLN A 279 -27.05 -4.51 -26.51
C GLN A 279 -27.43 -3.69 -25.27
N ASP A 280 -26.49 -3.43 -24.37
CA ASP A 280 -26.79 -2.74 -23.10
C ASP A 280 -26.68 -1.22 -23.23
N GLU A 281 -27.77 -0.51 -22.87
CA GLU A 281 -27.86 0.95 -22.89
C GLU A 281 -26.85 1.64 -21.96
N GLN A 282 -26.43 0.97 -20.86
CA GLN A 282 -25.50 1.56 -19.91
C GLN A 282 -24.08 1.68 -20.48
N LEU A 283 -23.77 0.94 -21.55
CA LEU A 283 -22.49 0.95 -22.25
C LEU A 283 -22.47 1.86 -23.48
N GLN A 284 -23.63 2.38 -23.88
CA GLN A 284 -23.75 3.30 -25.00
C GLN A 284 -23.28 4.72 -24.61
N PRO A 285 -23.01 5.60 -25.59
CA PRO A 285 -22.64 6.99 -25.32
C PRO A 285 -23.63 7.69 -24.37
N GLY A 286 -23.12 8.29 -23.29
CA GLY A 286 -23.94 8.92 -22.24
C GLY A 286 -24.54 7.98 -21.20
N GLY A 287 -24.33 6.66 -21.34
CA GLY A 287 -24.69 5.65 -20.34
C GLY A 287 -23.80 5.70 -19.10
N LYS A 288 -24.26 5.11 -17.99
CA LYS A 288 -23.53 5.11 -16.71
C LYS A 288 -22.10 4.56 -16.83
N PHE A 289 -21.88 3.59 -17.72
CA PHE A 289 -20.61 2.92 -17.95
C PHE A 289 -20.06 3.19 -19.36
N ASP A 290 -20.43 4.31 -19.97
CA ASP A 290 -19.84 4.77 -21.23
C ASP A 290 -18.30 4.80 -21.14
N GLY A 291 -17.63 4.19 -22.13
CA GLY A 291 -16.18 4.00 -22.14
C GLY A 291 -15.62 3.04 -21.07
N ARG A 292 -16.48 2.41 -20.24
CA ARG A 292 -16.08 1.59 -19.07
C ARG A 292 -16.71 0.19 -19.06
N PRO A 293 -16.51 -0.62 -20.11
CA PRO A 293 -17.15 -1.94 -20.22
C PRO A 293 -16.74 -2.92 -19.13
N VAL A 294 -15.49 -2.85 -18.65
CA VAL A 294 -14.98 -3.75 -17.61
C VAL A 294 -15.66 -3.50 -16.27
N ASP A 295 -15.89 -2.24 -15.92
CA ASP A 295 -16.57 -1.88 -14.66
C ASP A 295 -18.03 -2.35 -14.69
N TRP A 296 -18.70 -2.20 -15.83
CA TRP A 296 -20.04 -2.76 -16.02
C TRP A 296 -20.03 -4.28 -15.89
N ALA A 297 -19.09 -4.97 -16.54
CA ALA A 297 -18.95 -6.42 -16.45
C ALA A 297 -18.78 -6.88 -15.00
N LEU A 298 -18.01 -6.16 -14.20
CA LEU A 298 -17.73 -6.53 -12.80
C LEU A 298 -18.85 -6.12 -11.85
N SER A 299 -19.70 -5.17 -12.25
CA SER A 299 -21.00 -4.92 -11.62
C SER A 299 -22.03 -6.03 -11.89
N LYS A 300 -21.85 -6.79 -12.99
CA LYS A 300 -22.75 -7.86 -13.41
C LYS A 300 -22.27 -9.25 -13.03
N TYR A 301 -20.97 -9.50 -13.08
CA TYR A 301 -20.34 -10.82 -12.92
C TYR A 301 -19.54 -10.92 -11.63
N VAL A 302 -19.39 -12.15 -11.15
CA VAL A 302 -18.49 -12.48 -10.03
C VAL A 302 -17.39 -13.40 -10.53
N PHE A 303 -16.19 -13.20 -10.01
CA PHE A 303 -15.05 -14.05 -10.27
C PHE A 303 -14.54 -14.63 -8.95
N PHE A 304 -14.08 -15.88 -9.01
CA PHE A 304 -13.51 -16.61 -7.88
C PHE A 304 -12.12 -17.10 -8.25
N GLU A 305 -11.30 -17.37 -7.25
CA GLU A 305 -10.02 -18.07 -7.44
C GLU A 305 -10.24 -19.58 -7.31
N CYS A 306 -9.75 -20.36 -8.27
CA CYS A 306 -9.83 -21.81 -8.20
C CYS A 306 -8.86 -22.39 -7.16
N SER A 307 -9.35 -23.28 -6.30
CA SER A 307 -8.53 -24.01 -5.31
C SER A 307 -7.48 -24.93 -5.92
N LYS A 308 -7.73 -25.45 -7.13
CA LYS A 308 -6.86 -26.42 -7.81
C LYS A 308 -5.79 -25.75 -8.66
N CYS A 309 -6.18 -24.94 -9.64
CA CYS A 309 -5.22 -24.32 -10.57
C CYS A 309 -4.78 -22.91 -10.15
N ARG A 310 -5.39 -22.31 -9.12
CA ARG A 310 -5.10 -20.95 -8.62
C ARG A 310 -5.33 -19.84 -9.65
N LEU A 311 -6.05 -20.12 -10.74
CA LEU A 311 -6.48 -19.15 -11.74
C LEU A 311 -7.87 -18.60 -11.41
N PRO A 312 -8.16 -17.34 -11.79
CA PRO A 312 -9.50 -16.80 -11.68
C PRO A 312 -10.44 -17.47 -12.68
N TYR A 313 -11.72 -17.57 -12.34
CA TYR A 313 -12.75 -18.07 -13.25
C TYR A 313 -14.10 -17.39 -13.04
N TYR A 314 -14.96 -17.47 -14.06
CA TYR A 314 -16.30 -16.91 -14.02
C TYR A 314 -17.20 -17.69 -13.06
N GLY A 315 -17.73 -16.97 -12.07
CA GLY A 315 -18.56 -17.51 -11.00
C GLY A 315 -20.06 -17.30 -11.19
N GLY A 316 -20.51 -16.82 -12.35
CA GLY A 316 -21.90 -16.47 -12.59
C GLY A 316 -22.20 -14.97 -12.43
N ALA A 317 -23.43 -14.58 -12.76
CA ALA A 317 -23.90 -13.20 -12.63
C ALA A 317 -24.33 -12.86 -11.19
N ARG A 318 -24.00 -11.68 -10.68
CA ARG A 318 -24.34 -11.18 -9.33
C ARG A 318 -25.83 -11.23 -9.02
N GLN A 319 -26.69 -11.02 -10.02
CA GLN A 319 -28.16 -11.09 -9.89
C GLN A 319 -28.66 -12.46 -9.42
N CYS A 320 -27.82 -13.50 -9.47
CA CYS A 320 -28.13 -14.79 -8.87
C CYS A 320 -27.88 -14.85 -7.36
N GLY A 321 -27.72 -13.73 -6.65
CA GLY A 321 -27.51 -13.74 -5.20
C GLY A 321 -26.09 -14.12 -4.78
N ALA A 322 -25.10 -13.94 -5.66
CA ALA A 322 -23.71 -13.90 -5.21
C ALA A 322 -23.56 -12.66 -4.32
N ALA A 323 -23.22 -12.87 -3.04
CA ALA A 323 -23.12 -11.78 -2.09
C ALA A 323 -22.28 -10.63 -2.69
N ALA A 324 -22.81 -9.41 -2.59
CA ALA A 324 -21.97 -8.23 -2.76
C ALA A 324 -20.75 -8.38 -1.83
N PRO A 325 -19.55 -7.92 -2.22
CA PRO A 325 -18.43 -7.94 -1.32
C PRO A 325 -18.86 -7.28 0.00
N ALA A 326 -18.67 -7.99 1.11
CA ALA A 326 -19.04 -7.48 2.42
C ALA A 326 -18.41 -6.10 2.58
N ALA A 327 -19.20 -5.11 2.99
CA ALA A 327 -18.67 -3.80 3.34
C ALA A 327 -17.55 -4.00 4.38
N ALA A 328 -16.42 -3.32 4.18
CA ALA A 328 -15.28 -3.35 5.09
C ALA A 328 -15.77 -3.09 6.53
N GLY A 329 -15.67 -4.10 7.40
CA GLY A 329 -16.10 -4.04 8.80
C GLY A 329 -16.79 -5.31 9.32
N ASN A 330 -17.41 -6.12 8.45
CA ASN A 330 -17.95 -7.42 8.84
C ASN A 330 -17.02 -8.54 8.39
N ALA A 331 -16.63 -9.43 9.31
CA ALA A 331 -15.95 -10.66 8.94
C ALA A 331 -16.87 -11.44 7.96
N PRO A 332 -16.36 -11.88 6.80
CA PRO A 332 -17.14 -12.76 5.94
C PRO A 332 -17.56 -13.99 6.74
N ALA A 333 -18.73 -14.55 6.40
CA ALA A 333 -19.02 -15.92 6.81
C ALA A 333 -17.87 -16.81 6.35
N ALA A 334 -17.33 -17.62 7.27
CA ALA A 334 -16.29 -18.57 6.94
C ALA A 334 -16.77 -19.45 5.76
N TYR A 335 -15.95 -19.57 4.72
CA TYR A 335 -16.22 -20.43 3.58
C TYR A 335 -15.06 -21.41 3.39
N ASP A 336 -15.34 -22.58 2.83
CA ASP A 336 -14.32 -23.53 2.47
C ASP A 336 -13.76 -23.21 1.08
N ALA A 337 -12.54 -22.66 1.04
CA ALA A 337 -11.87 -22.31 -0.20
C ALA A 337 -11.62 -23.53 -1.09
N THR A 338 -11.56 -24.75 -0.54
CA THR A 338 -11.33 -25.96 -1.34
C THR A 338 -12.48 -26.28 -2.28
N GLU A 339 -13.69 -25.82 -1.94
CA GLU A 339 -14.91 -26.01 -2.73
C GLU A 339 -15.01 -25.05 -3.93
N LEU A 340 -14.17 -24.02 -4.03
CA LEU A 340 -14.12 -23.14 -5.19
C LEU A 340 -13.32 -23.80 -6.33
N VAL A 341 -13.99 -24.59 -7.16
CA VAL A 341 -13.36 -25.30 -8.29
C VAL A 341 -13.90 -24.77 -9.61
N CYS A 342 -13.01 -24.30 -10.49
CA CYS A 342 -13.41 -23.82 -11.81
C CYS A 342 -13.98 -24.96 -12.66
N GLY A 343 -14.82 -24.59 -13.63
CA GLY A 343 -15.44 -25.56 -14.51
C GLY A 343 -14.44 -26.40 -15.31
N GLY A 344 -13.27 -25.83 -15.66
CA GLY A 344 -12.20 -26.56 -16.34
C GLY A 344 -11.54 -27.65 -15.49
N CYS A 345 -11.25 -27.39 -14.22
CA CYS A 345 -10.73 -28.41 -13.31
C CYS A 345 -11.78 -29.48 -12.97
N SER A 346 -13.05 -29.10 -12.86
CA SER A 346 -14.15 -30.08 -12.75
C SER A 346 -14.31 -30.90 -14.02
N ALA A 347 -14.15 -30.30 -15.19
CA ALA A 347 -14.25 -30.97 -16.48
C ALA A 347 -13.13 -31.99 -16.68
N GLN A 348 -11.89 -31.61 -16.38
CA GLN A 348 -10.72 -32.49 -16.44
C GLN A 348 -10.91 -33.73 -15.55
N ALA A 349 -11.40 -33.55 -14.33
CA ALA A 349 -11.66 -34.66 -13.41
C ALA A 349 -12.78 -35.59 -13.91
N ALA A 350 -13.74 -35.06 -14.67
CA ALA A 350 -14.86 -35.82 -15.25
C ALA A 350 -14.57 -36.36 -16.66
N GLY A 351 -13.38 -36.14 -17.23
CA GLY A 351 -13.05 -36.54 -18.60
C GLY A 351 -13.79 -35.74 -19.69
N ASN A 352 -14.28 -34.55 -19.37
CA ASN A 352 -14.95 -33.67 -20.34
C ASN A 352 -13.94 -32.73 -20.99
N ASN A 353 -13.92 -32.68 -22.32
CA ASN A 353 -13.06 -31.78 -23.08
C ASN A 353 -13.75 -31.30 -24.37
N CYS A 354 -13.52 -30.03 -24.71
CA CYS A 354 -13.83 -29.49 -26.01
C CYS A 354 -12.67 -29.78 -26.99
N PRO A 355 -12.94 -30.24 -28.23
CA PRO A 355 -11.89 -30.44 -29.23
C PRO A 355 -11.11 -29.15 -29.57
N MET A 356 -11.79 -28.00 -29.57
CA MET A 356 -11.20 -26.71 -29.98
C MET A 356 -10.58 -25.94 -28.80
N HIS A 357 -11.21 -25.99 -27.63
CA HIS A 357 -10.86 -25.12 -26.49
C HIS A 357 -10.49 -25.89 -25.22
N GLY A 358 -10.28 -27.20 -25.31
CA GLY A 358 -9.97 -28.04 -24.15
C GLY A 358 -10.99 -27.89 -23.02
N THR A 359 -10.53 -27.56 -21.82
CA THR A 359 -11.38 -27.38 -20.63
C THR A 359 -11.62 -25.92 -20.24
N GLU A 360 -11.02 -24.96 -20.96
CA GLU A 360 -10.92 -23.55 -20.54
C GLU A 360 -12.28 -22.87 -20.39
N PHE A 361 -13.19 -23.09 -21.34
CA PHE A 361 -14.55 -22.54 -21.31
C PHE A 361 -15.59 -23.56 -20.87
N VAL A 362 -15.22 -24.64 -20.18
CA VAL A 362 -16.23 -25.61 -19.73
C VAL A 362 -16.95 -25.06 -18.51
N ALA A 363 -18.28 -24.98 -18.58
CA ALA A 363 -19.13 -24.59 -17.47
C ALA A 363 -19.95 -25.78 -16.95
N TRP A 364 -20.35 -25.70 -15.69
CA TRP A 364 -21.21 -26.69 -15.05
C TRP A 364 -22.51 -26.06 -14.59
N LYS A 365 -23.59 -26.81 -14.72
CA LYS A 365 -24.91 -26.43 -14.21
C LYS A 365 -24.97 -26.68 -12.71
N CYS A 366 -25.50 -25.70 -11.97
CA CYS A 366 -25.93 -25.86 -10.59
C CYS A 366 -26.94 -27.02 -10.47
N LYS A 367 -26.73 -27.89 -9.49
CA LYS A 367 -27.64 -29.00 -9.19
C LYS A 367 -29.07 -28.52 -8.99
N TYR A 368 -29.26 -27.40 -8.29
CA TYR A 368 -30.56 -26.98 -7.77
C TYR A 368 -31.30 -25.94 -8.64
N CYS A 369 -30.64 -25.29 -9.60
CA CYS A 369 -31.28 -24.27 -10.44
C CYS A 369 -30.64 -24.20 -11.84
N CYS A 370 -31.17 -23.32 -12.69
CA CYS A 370 -30.69 -23.12 -14.05
C CYS A 370 -29.66 -21.98 -14.09
N ASN A 371 -28.54 -22.17 -13.40
CA ASN A 371 -27.44 -21.21 -13.38
C ASN A 371 -26.09 -21.93 -13.41
N VAL A 372 -25.04 -21.22 -13.82
CA VAL A 372 -23.66 -21.73 -13.79
C VAL A 372 -23.21 -21.92 -12.34
N ALA A 373 -22.51 -23.02 -12.09
CA ALA A 373 -21.97 -23.35 -10.79
C ALA A 373 -20.63 -22.65 -10.54
N SER A 374 -20.44 -22.20 -9.31
CA SER A 374 -19.24 -21.56 -8.79
C SER A 374 -18.61 -22.40 -7.67
N TRP A 375 -19.33 -23.38 -7.14
CA TRP A 375 -18.91 -24.23 -6.03
C TRP A 375 -18.98 -25.69 -6.44
N TYR A 376 -18.03 -26.47 -5.95
CA TYR A 376 -17.96 -27.93 -6.07
C TYR A 376 -17.82 -28.55 -4.68
N CYS A 377 -18.96 -28.76 -4.04
CA CYS A 377 -19.03 -29.18 -2.65
C CYS A 377 -19.05 -30.71 -2.53
N TRP A 378 -18.44 -31.20 -1.45
CA TRP A 378 -18.38 -32.62 -1.08
C TRP A 378 -17.91 -33.55 -2.21
N GLY A 379 -17.08 -33.05 -3.11
CA GLY A 379 -16.50 -33.85 -4.19
C GLY A 379 -17.50 -34.36 -5.24
N ALA A 380 -18.74 -33.87 -5.26
CA ALA A 380 -19.77 -34.37 -6.19
C ALA A 380 -20.84 -33.35 -6.61
N THR A 381 -20.99 -32.22 -5.90
CA THR A 381 -22.15 -31.33 -6.09
C THR A 381 -21.75 -29.95 -6.58
N HIS A 382 -22.14 -29.63 -7.82
CA HIS A 382 -22.00 -28.29 -8.40
C HIS A 382 -23.12 -27.37 -7.92
N MET A 383 -22.78 -26.20 -7.36
CA MET A 383 -23.74 -25.19 -6.90
C MET A 383 -23.36 -23.79 -7.37
N CYS A 384 -24.34 -22.96 -7.71
CA CYS A 384 -24.15 -21.52 -7.80
C CYS A 384 -24.16 -20.90 -6.39
N SER A 385 -23.60 -19.69 -6.23
CA SER A 385 -23.56 -19.01 -4.92
C SER A 385 -24.92 -18.92 -4.24
N ARG A 386 -26.01 -18.66 -4.98
CA ARG A 386 -27.37 -18.64 -4.43
C ARG A 386 -27.71 -19.89 -3.62
N CYS A 387 -27.50 -21.05 -4.25
CA CYS A 387 -27.92 -22.34 -3.73
C CYS A 387 -26.90 -22.87 -2.72
N HIS A 388 -25.63 -22.48 -2.86
CA HIS A 388 -24.61 -22.73 -1.87
C HIS A 388 -24.95 -22.02 -0.55
N ASP A 389 -25.08 -20.69 -0.60
CA ASP A 389 -25.21 -19.81 0.55
C ASP A 389 -26.60 -19.89 1.21
N ASN A 390 -27.65 -20.24 0.45
CA ASN A 390 -29.02 -20.32 0.96
C ASN A 390 -29.62 -21.71 0.72
N PRO A 391 -29.43 -22.68 1.64
CA PRO A 391 -29.97 -24.03 1.52
C PRO A 391 -31.50 -24.09 1.36
N SER A 392 -32.24 -23.15 1.95
CA SER A 392 -33.69 -23.02 1.80
C SER A 392 -34.11 -22.69 0.36
N GLN A 393 -33.24 -22.06 -0.42
CA GLN A 393 -33.48 -21.70 -1.82
C GLN A 393 -33.03 -22.78 -2.81
N ARG A 394 -32.85 -24.03 -2.36
CA ARG A 394 -32.49 -25.16 -3.25
C ARG A 394 -33.70 -25.84 -3.91
N TYR A 395 -34.92 -25.51 -3.48
CA TYR A 395 -36.15 -26.21 -3.87
C TYR A 395 -37.06 -25.34 -4.73
N GLY A 396 -38.03 -25.97 -5.39
CA GLY A 396 -39.11 -25.29 -6.12
C GLY A 396 -38.72 -24.71 -7.48
N HIS A 397 -37.43 -24.77 -7.87
CA HIS A 397 -36.98 -24.28 -9.18
C HIS A 397 -37.50 -25.16 -10.31
N ARG A 398 -38.00 -24.52 -11.37
CA ARG A 398 -38.33 -25.17 -12.65
C ARG A 398 -37.60 -24.44 -13.78
N CYS A 399 -37.16 -25.18 -14.78
CA CYS A 399 -36.59 -24.57 -15.98
C CYS A 399 -37.70 -23.81 -16.72
N PRO A 400 -37.50 -22.53 -17.09
CA PRO A 400 -38.49 -21.75 -17.84
C PRO A 400 -38.63 -22.21 -19.31
N GLY A 401 -37.81 -23.17 -19.74
CA GLY A 401 -37.83 -23.76 -21.07
C GLY A 401 -36.84 -23.14 -22.05
N PRO A 402 -36.72 -23.72 -23.26
CA PRO A 402 -35.88 -23.18 -24.33
C PRO A 402 -36.20 -21.72 -24.65
N GLY A 403 -35.18 -20.91 -24.96
CA GLY A 403 -35.34 -19.49 -25.28
C GLY A 403 -35.60 -18.56 -24.08
N ARG A 404 -35.95 -19.09 -22.90
CA ARG A 404 -36.12 -18.31 -21.66
C ARG A 404 -35.15 -18.69 -20.54
N CYS A 405 -34.51 -19.85 -20.66
CA CYS A 405 -33.53 -20.32 -19.68
C CYS A 405 -32.22 -19.56 -19.80
N LEU A 406 -31.70 -19.06 -18.67
CA LEU A 406 -30.43 -18.32 -18.59
C LEU A 406 -29.21 -19.14 -19.06
N LEU A 407 -29.30 -20.47 -19.02
CA LEU A 407 -28.22 -21.34 -19.50
C LEU A 407 -28.20 -21.47 -21.02
N ALA A 408 -29.31 -21.16 -21.70
CA ALA A 408 -29.48 -21.21 -23.15
C ALA A 408 -29.05 -22.54 -23.82
N VAL A 409 -29.00 -23.64 -23.07
CA VAL A 409 -28.63 -24.98 -23.56
C VAL A 409 -29.57 -26.05 -23.04
N PRO A 410 -29.73 -27.16 -23.78
CA PRO A 410 -30.33 -28.37 -23.25
C PRO A 410 -29.58 -28.83 -21.99
N HIS A 411 -30.32 -29.05 -20.90
CA HIS A 411 -29.76 -29.52 -19.64
C HIS A 411 -30.81 -30.32 -18.85
N PRO A 412 -30.40 -31.22 -17.93
CA PRO A 412 -31.35 -31.93 -17.09
C PRO A 412 -32.11 -30.99 -16.14
N PRO A 413 -33.27 -31.41 -15.62
CA PRO A 413 -34.03 -30.62 -14.65
C PRO A 413 -33.24 -30.37 -13.35
N PRO A 414 -33.65 -29.38 -12.53
CA PRO A 414 -33.15 -29.23 -11.15
C PRO A 414 -33.18 -30.55 -10.38
N GLY A 415 -32.13 -30.81 -9.60
CA GLY A 415 -31.82 -32.08 -8.93
C GLY A 415 -30.54 -32.76 -9.44
N LYS A 416 -30.08 -32.41 -10.65
CA LYS A 416 -28.87 -32.98 -11.27
C LYS A 416 -27.87 -31.90 -11.68
N SER A 417 -26.60 -32.10 -11.28
CA SER A 417 -25.44 -31.40 -11.83
C SER A 417 -25.18 -31.90 -13.24
N ALA A 418 -24.73 -31.03 -14.15
CA ALA A 418 -24.39 -31.44 -15.51
C ALA A 418 -23.30 -30.55 -16.10
N CYS A 419 -22.41 -31.14 -16.89
CA CYS A 419 -21.49 -30.39 -17.74
C CYS A 419 -22.31 -29.70 -18.84
N LEU A 420 -22.09 -28.40 -19.04
CA LEU A 420 -22.78 -27.60 -20.05
C LEU A 420 -21.97 -27.45 -21.34
N GLY A 421 -20.83 -28.14 -21.43
CA GLY A 421 -19.90 -28.03 -22.55
C GLY A 421 -19.13 -26.70 -22.58
N CYS A 422 -18.50 -26.44 -23.71
CA CYS A 422 -17.69 -25.26 -23.96
C CYS A 422 -18.54 -24.02 -24.22
N GLU A 423 -18.49 -23.02 -23.36
CA GLU A 423 -19.27 -21.81 -23.51
C GLU A 423 -18.91 -21.02 -24.77
N ALA A 424 -17.64 -21.03 -25.20
CA ALA A 424 -17.20 -20.33 -26.39
C ALA A 424 -17.84 -20.88 -27.68
N CYS A 425 -17.88 -22.21 -27.85
CA CYS A 425 -18.52 -22.84 -29.01
C CYS A 425 -20.01 -22.47 -29.10
N ARG A 426 -20.71 -22.45 -27.97
CA ARG A 426 -22.15 -22.15 -27.94
C ARG A 426 -22.53 -20.75 -28.43
N HIS A 427 -21.61 -19.79 -28.33
CA HIS A 427 -21.86 -18.41 -28.75
C HIS A 427 -21.27 -18.11 -30.15
N GLN A 428 -20.59 -19.08 -30.78
CA GLN A 428 -20.11 -18.95 -32.17
C GLN A 428 -21.19 -19.35 -33.20
N ASP A 429 -22.16 -20.18 -32.80
CA ASP A 429 -23.27 -20.65 -33.63
C ASP A 429 -24.51 -19.72 -33.59
N GLY A 430 -24.37 -18.51 -33.03
CA GLY A 430 -25.47 -17.56 -32.77
C GLY A 430 -25.29 -16.20 -33.41
#